data_AF-A0A954K5V5-F1
#
_entry.id   AF-A0A954K5V5-F1
#
_cell.length_a   1.000
_cell.length_b   1.000
_cell.length_c   1.000
_cell.angle_alpha   90.00
_cell.angle_beta   90.00
_cell.angle_gamma   90.00
#
_symmetry.space_group_name_H-M   'P 1'
#
loop_
_entity.id
_entity.type
_entity.pdbx_description
1 polymer ?
#
loop_
_entity_poly.entity_id
_entity_poly.type
_entity_poly.pdbx_seq_one_letter_code
_entity_poly.pdbx_strand_id
1 'polypeptide(L)'
;MQNWNQFQTGLNRRTFLNNTGVGLGAAALGSLLSGENLSAAKKQSTNGGLPGLPHFAPKAKRVIFLCMAGGPTHLETFDYKPKLAEMDGKPFPESFTKGQP
;
A
#
# COMPACT_ATOMS: atom_id res chain seq x y z
N MET A 1 -50.52 -10.07 -10.93
CA MET A 1 -49.63 -10.55 -9.85
C MET A 1 -48.21 -10.94 -10.31
N GLN A 2 -47.80 -10.63 -11.56
CA GLN A 2 -46.50 -11.07 -12.11
C GLN A 2 -45.31 -10.16 -11.71
N ASN A 3 -45.57 -8.89 -11.36
CA ASN A 3 -44.51 -7.90 -11.09
C ASN A 3 -43.78 -8.11 -9.75
N TRP A 4 -44.44 -8.73 -8.77
CA TRP A 4 -43.87 -8.92 -7.43
C TRP A 4 -42.72 -9.94 -7.42
N ASN A 5 -42.85 -11.00 -8.22
CA ASN A 5 -41.80 -12.01 -8.35
C ASN A 5 -40.55 -11.47 -9.06
N GLN A 6 -40.73 -10.61 -10.07
CA GLN A 6 -39.60 -9.91 -10.71
C GLN A 6 -38.88 -8.98 -9.73
N PHE A 7 -39.64 -8.24 -8.91
CA PHE A 7 -39.07 -7.37 -7.88
C PHE A 7 -38.29 -8.16 -6.81
N GLN A 8 -38.86 -9.28 -6.33
CA GLN A 8 -38.16 -10.18 -5.41
C GLN A 8 -36.90 -10.80 -6.02
N THR A 9 -36.92 -11.11 -7.31
CA THR A 9 -35.77 -11.67 -8.03
C THR A 9 -34.64 -10.64 -8.17
N GLY A 10 -34.97 -9.36 -8.39
CA GLY A 10 -34.02 -8.26 -8.45
C GLY A 10 -33.42 -7.87 -7.09
N LEU A 11 -34.16 -8.06 -6.00
CA LEU A 11 -33.69 -7.79 -4.63
C LEU A 11 -32.92 -8.96 -4.00
N ASN A 12 -32.98 -10.15 -4.58
CA ASN A 12 -32.32 -11.31 -4.02
C ASN A 12 -30.80 -11.22 -4.23
N ARG A 13 -30.05 -11.25 -3.12
CA ARG A 13 -28.57 -11.15 -3.11
C ARG A 13 -27.92 -12.17 -4.04
N ARG A 14 -28.46 -13.39 -4.14
CA ARG A 14 -27.91 -14.43 -5.01
C ARG A 14 -28.03 -14.06 -6.49
N THR A 15 -29.18 -13.55 -6.92
CA THR A 15 -29.39 -13.09 -8.30
C THR A 15 -28.53 -11.88 -8.62
N PHE A 16 -28.42 -10.94 -7.68
CA PHE A 16 -27.57 -9.76 -7.83
C PHE A 16 -26.08 -10.14 -7.99
N LEU A 17 -25.56 -11.02 -7.13
CA LEU A 17 -24.17 -11.46 -7.21
C LEU A 17 -23.90 -12.30 -8.47
N ASN A 18 -24.84 -13.16 -8.87
CA ASN A 18 -24.72 -13.94 -10.10
C ASN A 18 -24.68 -13.04 -11.35
N ASN A 19 -25.53 -12.02 -11.42
CA ASN A 19 -25.59 -11.12 -12.59
C ASN A 19 -24.42 -10.13 -12.62
N THR A 20 -23.97 -9.63 -11.46
CA THR A 20 -22.85 -8.66 -11.39
C THR A 20 -21.49 -9.31 -11.63
N GLY A 21 -21.29 -10.57 -11.22
CA GLY A 21 -20.05 -11.31 -11.47
C GLY A 21 -19.73 -11.48 -12.96
N VAL A 22 -20.76 -11.72 -13.80
CA VAL A 22 -20.61 -11.84 -15.26
C VAL A 22 -20.20 -10.50 -15.89
N GLY A 23 -20.81 -9.39 -15.45
CA GLY A 23 -20.48 -8.05 -15.94
C GLY A 23 -19.06 -7.61 -15.59
N LEU A 24 -18.64 -7.84 -14.33
CA LEU A 24 -17.27 -7.54 -13.88
C LEU A 24 -16.22 -8.42 -14.57
N GLY A 25 -16.52 -9.71 -14.77
CA GLY A 25 -15.66 -10.63 -15.51
C GLY A 25 -15.47 -10.22 -16.98
N ALA A 26 -16.54 -9.80 -17.66
CA ALA A 26 -16.47 -9.30 -19.03
C ALA A 26 -15.65 -7.99 -19.12
N ALA A 27 -15.79 -7.08 -18.15
CA ALA A 27 -14.98 -5.86 -18.08
C ALA A 27 -13.49 -6.15 -17.81
N ALA A 28 -13.19 -7.10 -16.92
CA ALA A 28 -11.83 -7.55 -16.65
C ALA A 28 -11.20 -8.22 -17.88
N LEU A 29 -11.94 -9.09 -18.57
CA LEU A 29 -11.50 -9.73 -19.81
C LEU A 29 -11.26 -8.70 -20.93
N GLY A 30 -12.16 -7.73 -21.09
CA GLY A 30 -11.99 -6.61 -22.00
C GLY A 30 -10.74 -5.78 -21.69
N SER A 31 -10.42 -5.56 -20.41
CA SER A 31 -9.20 -4.88 -19.97
C SER A 31 -7.93 -5.67 -20.31
N LEU A 32 -7.93 -6.99 -20.10
CA LEU A 32 -6.82 -7.88 -20.43
C LEU A 32 -6.57 -7.96 -21.95
N LEU A 33 -7.63 -8.13 -22.75
CA LEU A 33 -7.51 -8.13 -24.22
C LEU A 33 -7.12 -6.76 -24.79
N SER A 34 -7.60 -5.67 -24.18
CA SER A 34 -7.21 -4.29 -24.56
C SER A 34 -5.76 -3.99 -24.25
N GLY A 35 -5.18 -4.66 -23.24
CA GLY A 35 -3.77 -4.55 -22.88
C GLY A 35 -2.85 -5.25 -23.87
N GLU A 36 -3.29 -6.34 -24.51
CA GLU A 36 -2.46 -7.16 -25.40
C GLU A 36 -2.55 -6.78 -26.89
N ASN A 37 -3.71 -6.30 -27.39
CA ASN A 37 -3.91 -6.22 -28.85
C ASN A 37 -4.46 -4.88 -29.41
N LEU A 38 -4.60 -3.80 -28.61
CA LEU A 38 -5.12 -2.51 -29.12
C LEU A 38 -4.24 -1.28 -28.87
N SER A 39 -3.11 -1.39 -28.17
CA SER A 39 -2.20 -0.25 -27.95
C SER A 39 -1.15 -0.10 -29.07
N ALA A 40 -1.60 0.15 -30.30
CA ALA A 40 -0.80 0.91 -31.28
C ALA A 40 -0.90 2.44 -31.04
N ALA A 41 -1.79 2.89 -30.16
CA ALA A 41 -1.92 4.29 -29.77
C ALA A 41 -1.43 4.52 -28.34
N LYS A 42 -0.13 4.81 -28.24
CA LYS A 42 0.51 5.69 -27.24
C LYS A 42 -0.15 5.75 -25.85
N LYS A 43 0.36 4.94 -24.91
CA LYS A 43 0.25 5.20 -23.47
C LYS A 43 0.95 6.52 -23.16
N GLN A 44 0.23 7.64 -23.26
CA GLN A 44 0.65 8.88 -22.63
C GLN A 44 0.42 8.68 -21.13
N SER A 45 1.43 8.14 -20.43
CA SER A 45 1.42 8.03 -18.98
C SER A 45 1.25 9.44 -18.40
N THR A 46 0.05 9.73 -17.89
CA THR A 46 -0.28 11.02 -17.31
C THR A 46 0.31 11.23 -15.93
N ASN A 47 1.00 10.23 -15.36
CA ASN A 47 1.62 10.36 -14.03
C ASN A 47 3.11 10.00 -14.10
N GLY A 48 3.94 11.05 -14.20
CA GLY A 48 5.39 11.16 -13.98
C GLY A 48 6.24 9.90 -13.77
N GLY A 49 7.00 9.55 -14.82
CA GLY A 49 8.17 8.64 -14.86
C GLY A 49 7.80 7.16 -15.09
N LEU A 50 8.39 6.35 -15.98
CA LEU A 50 9.63 6.24 -16.80
C LEU A 50 9.21 5.71 -18.21
N PRO A 51 9.93 5.92 -19.33
CA PRO A 51 11.28 5.38 -19.57
C PRO A 51 12.27 6.40 -20.18
N GLY A 52 13.49 6.45 -19.62
CA GLY A 52 14.43 7.56 -19.80
C GLY A 52 14.17 8.61 -18.71
N LEU A 53 14.71 8.35 -17.51
CA LEU A 53 14.65 9.24 -16.32
C LEU A 53 14.70 10.72 -16.68
N PRO A 54 14.15 11.62 -15.83
CA PRO A 54 13.99 13.03 -16.18
C PRO A 54 15.25 13.56 -16.86
N HIS A 55 15.09 14.21 -18.02
CA HIS A 55 16.21 14.75 -18.80
C HIS A 55 17.09 15.75 -18.00
N PHE A 56 16.63 16.14 -16.80
CA PHE A 56 17.30 17.03 -15.87
C PHE A 56 17.45 16.35 -14.51
N ALA A 57 18.55 16.66 -13.81
CA ALA A 57 18.77 16.18 -12.45
C ALA A 57 17.59 16.60 -11.54
N PRO A 58 16.97 15.66 -10.81
CA PRO A 58 15.84 15.98 -9.94
C PRO A 58 16.31 16.91 -8.82
N LYS A 59 15.62 18.05 -8.66
CA LYS A 59 15.83 18.97 -7.53
C LYS A 59 14.80 18.67 -6.45
N ALA A 60 15.23 18.14 -5.32
CA ALA A 60 14.35 17.97 -4.15
C ALA A 60 13.94 19.37 -3.63
N LYS A 61 12.67 19.77 -3.84
CA LYS A 61 12.16 21.08 -3.41
C LYS A 61 11.68 21.07 -1.96
N ARG A 62 11.28 19.91 -1.44
CA ARG A 62 10.74 19.74 -0.09
C ARG A 62 11.16 18.38 0.46
N VAL A 63 11.66 18.37 1.68
CA VAL A 63 12.03 17.15 2.42
C VAL A 63 11.16 17.11 3.67
N ILE A 64 10.45 16.01 3.89
CA ILE A 64 9.74 15.75 5.13
C ILE A 64 10.61 14.78 5.94
N PHE A 65 11.19 15.26 7.04
CA PHE A 65 11.99 14.46 7.95
C PHE A 65 11.20 14.23 9.24
N LEU A 66 10.87 12.96 9.51
CA LEU A 66 10.06 12.58 10.67
C LEU A 66 10.95 11.91 11.72
N CYS A 67 11.18 12.60 12.84
CA CYS A 67 11.80 12.03 14.03
C CYS A 67 10.72 11.41 14.92
N MET A 68 10.41 10.14 14.70
CA MET A 68 9.49 9.40 15.55
C MET A 68 10.26 8.85 16.76
N ALA A 69 9.90 9.31 17.96
CA ALA A 69 10.40 8.69 19.18
C ALA A 69 9.88 7.24 19.26
N GLY A 70 10.80 6.27 19.42
CA GLY A 70 10.47 4.86 19.57
C GLY A 70 10.45 4.02 18.29
N GLY A 71 10.78 4.59 17.13
CA GLY A 71 11.04 3.79 15.93
C GLY A 71 12.43 3.13 16.01
N PRO A 72 12.58 1.83 15.71
CA PRO A 72 13.91 1.21 15.69
C PRO A 72 14.74 1.89 14.60
N THR A 73 15.85 2.50 14.98
CA THR A 73 16.78 3.09 14.01
C THR A 73 17.38 1.98 13.15
N HIS A 74 17.92 2.31 11.98
CA HIS A 74 18.64 1.32 11.15
C HIS A 74 19.77 0.60 11.95
N LEU A 75 20.33 1.30 12.93
CA LEU A 75 21.37 0.83 13.86
C LEU A 75 20.80 -0.13 14.93
N GLU A 76 19.52 -0.03 15.24
CA GLU A 76 18.84 -0.87 16.24
C GLU A 76 18.23 -2.15 15.64
N THR A 77 17.81 -2.14 14.38
CA THR A 77 16.97 -3.22 13.81
C THR A 77 17.70 -4.53 13.50
N PHE A 78 19.01 -4.49 13.21
CA PHE A 78 19.73 -5.67 12.67
C PHE A 78 21.03 -6.03 13.42
N ASP A 79 21.33 -5.36 14.53
CA ASP A 79 22.52 -5.68 15.33
C ASP A 79 22.15 -6.58 16.51
N TYR A 80 22.86 -7.70 16.65
CA TYR A 80 22.64 -8.63 17.76
C TYR A 80 23.31 -8.11 19.02
N LYS A 81 22.51 -7.73 20.02
CA LYS A 81 22.98 -7.11 21.28
C LYS A 81 22.81 -8.05 22.48
N PRO A 82 23.71 -9.05 22.68
CA PRO A 82 23.56 -10.06 23.73
C PRO A 82 23.54 -9.47 25.14
N LYS A 83 24.40 -8.46 25.40
CA LYS A 83 24.43 -7.76 26.69
C LYS A 83 23.11 -7.05 27.00
N LEU A 84 22.43 -6.54 25.97
CA LEU A 84 21.15 -5.85 26.16
C LEU A 84 20.05 -6.87 26.53
N ALA A 85 20.08 -8.06 25.93
CA ALA A 85 19.19 -9.16 26.30
C ALA A 85 19.46 -9.65 27.74
N GLU A 86 20.71 -9.72 28.18
CA GLU A 86 21.06 -10.06 29.57
C GLU A 86 20.64 -8.99 30.59
N MET A 87 20.46 -7.75 30.15
CA MET A 87 20.05 -6.62 30.97
C MET A 87 18.55 -6.32 30.89
N ASP A 88 17.79 -7.12 30.13
CA ASP A 88 16.35 -6.96 30.02
C ASP A 88 15.67 -7.13 31.38
N GLY A 89 14.71 -6.24 31.68
CA GLY A 89 14.00 -6.19 32.96
C GLY A 89 14.79 -5.70 34.18
N LYS A 90 16.09 -5.35 34.04
CA LYS A 90 16.85 -4.74 35.15
C LYS A 90 16.54 -3.25 35.28
N PRO A 91 16.52 -2.70 36.52
CA PRO A 91 16.38 -1.27 36.71
C PRO A 91 17.53 -0.53 36.04
N PHE A 92 17.25 0.67 35.53
CA PHE A 92 18.24 1.47 34.84
C PHE A 92 19.41 1.78 35.79
N PRO A 93 20.66 1.54 35.37
CA PRO A 93 21.83 1.66 36.26
C PRO A 93 22.00 3.08 36.81
N GLU A 94 22.12 3.20 38.13
CA GLU A 94 22.27 4.48 38.84
C GLU A 94 23.49 5.29 38.40
N SER A 95 24.50 4.66 37.79
CA SER A 95 25.67 5.34 37.24
C SER A 95 25.30 6.33 36.12
N PHE A 96 24.18 6.12 35.45
CA PHE A 96 23.69 6.97 34.37
C PHE A 96 22.59 7.95 34.84
N THR A 97 21.90 7.63 35.93
CA THR A 97 20.80 8.46 36.48
C THR A 97 21.25 9.43 37.57
N LYS A 98 22.47 9.31 38.10
CA LYS A 98 22.97 10.23 39.12
C LYS A 98 23.15 11.64 38.57
N GLY A 99 22.27 12.56 38.99
CA GLY A 99 22.41 14.00 38.79
C GLY A 99 21.69 14.57 37.57
N GLN A 100 20.87 13.79 36.87
CA GLN A 100 19.95 14.30 35.85
C GLN A 100 18.51 14.22 36.38
N PRO A 101 17.73 15.31 36.30
CA PRO A 101 16.31 15.31 36.68
C PRO A 101 15.46 14.43 35.75
#